data_AF-A0A7X8R9F9-F1
#
_entry.id   AF-A0A7X8R9F9-F1
#
_cell.length_a   1.000
_cell.length_b   1.000
_cell.length_c   1.000
_cell.angle_alpha   90.00
_cell.angle_beta   90.00
_cell.angle_gamma   90.00
#
_symmetry.space_group_name_H-M   'P 1'
#
loop_
_entity.id
_entity.type
_entity.pdbx_description
1 polymer ?
#
loop_
_entity_poly.entity_id
_entity_poly.type
_entity_poly.pdbx_seq_one_letter_code
_entity_poly.pdbx_strand_id
1 'polypeptide(L)'
;MEYIKKRLLEESVRFIELCQVYYLKGRIDGHTYNSLTGIKLNFIRDILKKERIDICVEKKLLEKINSLFVVDKKINNLDRKVVCLKDCYV
;
A
#
# COMPACT_ATOMS: atom_id res chain seq x y z
N MET A 1 -1.78 -16.54 -19.11
CA MET A 1 -2.31 -15.94 -17.86
C MET A 1 -1.35 -14.92 -17.22
N GLU A 2 -0.06 -14.97 -17.51
CA GLU A 2 0.95 -14.08 -16.89
C GLU A 2 0.70 -12.59 -17.15
N TYR A 3 0.30 -12.21 -18.38
CA TYR A 3 -0.11 -10.83 -18.69
C TYR A 3 -1.23 -10.32 -17.78
N ILE A 4 -2.26 -11.15 -17.53
CA ILE A 4 -3.39 -10.78 -16.66
C ILE A 4 -2.92 -10.60 -15.22
N LYS A 5 -2.05 -11.50 -14.73
CA LYS A 5 -1.45 -11.39 -13.39
C LYS A 5 -0.64 -10.10 -13.25
N LYS A 6 0.23 -9.80 -14.23
CA LYS A 6 1.03 -8.57 -14.26
C LYS A 6 0.15 -7.32 -14.27
N ARG A 7 -0.85 -7.26 -15.16
CA ARG A 7 -1.77 -6.12 -15.25
C ARG A 7 -2.57 -5.92 -13.96
N LEU A 8 -3.01 -7.01 -13.32
CA LEU A 8 -3.71 -6.94 -12.04
C LEU A 8 -2.82 -6.40 -10.91
N LEU A 9 -1.54 -6.80 -10.90
CA LEU A 9 -0.55 -6.29 -9.95
C LEU A 9 -0.30 -4.78 -10.19
N GLU A 10 -0.09 -4.37 -11.43
CA GLU A 10 0.12 -2.97 -11.81
C GLU A 10 -1.06 -2.07 -11.43
N GLU A 11 -2.29 -2.50 -11.73
CA GLU A 11 -3.49 -1.75 -11.37
C GLU A 11 -3.72 -1.70 -9.85
N SER A 12 -3.34 -2.77 -9.12
CA SER A 12 -3.39 -2.77 -7.66
C SER A 12 -2.38 -1.78 -7.05
N VAL A 13 -1.18 -1.70 -7.62
CA VAL A 13 -0.15 -0.71 -7.22
C VAL A 13 -0.65 0.71 -7.49
N ARG A 14 -1.16 0.99 -8.70
CA ARG A 14 -1.71 2.32 -9.07
C ARG A 14 -2.83 2.76 -8.14
N PHE A 15 -3.73 1.84 -7.79
CA PHE A 15 -4.81 2.14 -6.86
C PHE A 15 -4.29 2.58 -5.49
N ILE A 16 -3.31 1.87 -4.93
CA ILE A 16 -2.78 2.24 -3.61
C ILE A 16 -2.00 3.55 -3.69
N GLU A 17 -1.22 3.80 -4.75
CA GLU A 17 -0.56 5.09 -4.98
C GLU A 17 -1.59 6.25 -4.98
N LEU A 18 -2.75 6.07 -5.61
CA LEU A 18 -3.83 7.05 -5.60
C LEU A 18 -4.36 7.30 -4.19
N CYS A 19 -4.62 6.23 -3.42
CA CYS A 19 -5.06 6.35 -2.03
C CYS A 19 -4.02 7.06 -1.14
N GLN A 20 -2.73 6.77 -1.32
CA GLN A 20 -1.64 7.44 -0.59
C GLN A 20 -1.61 8.93 -0.90
N VAL A 21 -1.75 9.32 -2.17
CA VAL A 21 -1.84 10.74 -2.57
C VAL A 21 -3.06 11.41 -1.94
N TYR A 22 -4.20 10.73 -1.88
CA TYR A 22 -5.41 11.29 -1.28
C TYR A 22 -5.27 11.46 0.23
N TYR A 23 -4.67 10.49 0.93
CA TYR A 23 -4.36 10.61 2.35
C TYR A 23 -3.39 11.76 2.62
N LEU A 24 -2.28 11.83 1.88
CA LEU A 24 -1.26 12.89 2.05
C LEU A 24 -1.80 14.29 1.77
N LYS A 25 -2.83 14.41 0.92
CA LYS A 25 -3.53 15.67 0.66
C LYS A 25 -4.67 15.96 1.65
N GLY A 26 -4.87 15.12 2.66
CA GLY A 26 -5.96 15.25 3.64
C GLY A 26 -7.35 15.02 3.06
N ARG A 27 -7.48 14.37 1.89
CA ARG A 27 -8.78 14.10 1.24
C ARG A 27 -9.48 12.88 1.81
N ILE A 28 -8.73 11.95 2.36
CA ILE A 28 -9.24 10.79 3.10
C ILE A 28 -8.47 10.66 4.40
N ASP A 29 -9.14 10.18 5.44
CA ASP A 29 -8.49 9.88 6.73
C ASP A 29 -7.79 8.51 6.71
N GLY A 30 -7.06 8.22 7.79
CA GLY A 30 -6.31 6.98 7.95
C GLY A 30 -7.20 5.73 7.96
N HIS A 31 -8.39 5.83 8.55
CA HIS A 31 -9.34 4.73 8.59
C HIS A 31 -9.84 4.36 7.18
N THR A 32 -10.18 5.36 6.39
CA THR A 32 -10.62 5.22 4.99
C THR A 32 -9.48 4.71 4.13
N TYR A 33 -8.27 5.25 4.29
CA TYR A 33 -7.08 4.76 3.62
C TYR A 33 -6.85 3.27 3.88
N ASN A 34 -6.88 2.85 5.16
CA ASN A 34 -6.66 1.46 5.56
C ASN A 34 -7.76 0.53 5.03
N SER A 35 -9.02 0.97 5.05
CA SER A 35 -10.15 0.22 4.51
C SER A 35 -10.04 -0.02 2.99
N LEU A 36 -9.57 0.98 2.24
CA LEU A 36 -9.40 0.89 0.78
C LEU A 36 -8.18 0.06 0.39
N THR A 37 -7.07 0.19 1.12
CA THR A 37 -5.76 -0.34 0.72
C THR A 37 -5.41 -1.68 1.35
N GLY A 38 -5.94 -2.00 2.53
CA GLY A 38 -5.51 -3.16 3.33
C GLY A 38 -5.63 -4.49 2.58
N ILE A 39 -6.77 -4.74 1.92
CA ILE A 39 -6.97 -5.97 1.13
C ILE A 39 -5.97 -6.05 -0.03
N LYS A 40 -5.70 -4.92 -0.70
CA LYS A 40 -4.78 -4.88 -1.86
C LYS A 40 -3.31 -5.02 -1.43
N LEU A 41 -2.92 -4.43 -0.30
CA LEU A 41 -1.58 -4.61 0.27
C LEU A 41 -1.34 -6.08 0.66
N ASN A 42 -2.35 -6.75 1.23
CA ASN A 42 -2.27 -8.18 1.53
C ASN A 42 -2.16 -9.02 0.26
N PHE A 43 -2.99 -8.73 -0.75
CA PHE A 43 -2.91 -9.38 -2.06
C PHE A 43 -1.50 -9.27 -2.70
N ILE A 44 -0.91 -8.07 -2.71
CA ILE A 44 0.45 -7.85 -3.22
C ILE A 44 1.45 -8.67 -2.41
N ARG A 45 1.36 -8.64 -1.08
CA ARG A 45 2.26 -9.40 -0.19
C ARG A 45 2.17 -10.91 -0.45
N ASP A 46 0.97 -11.42 -0.68
CA ASP A 46 0.75 -12.84 -0.96
C ASP A 46 1.31 -13.26 -2.32
N ILE A 47 1.20 -12.41 -3.35
CA ILE A 47 1.86 -12.63 -4.64
C ILE A 47 3.37 -12.70 -4.47
N LEU A 48 3.98 -11.72 -3.78
CA LEU A 48 5.43 -11.68 -3.57
C LEU A 48 5.95 -12.88 -2.75
N LYS A 49 5.13 -13.45 -1.87
CA LYS A 49 5.48 -14.60 -1.02
C LYS A 49 5.32 -15.95 -1.72
N LYS A 50 4.18 -16.16 -2.40
CA LYS A 50 3.83 -17.45 -3.02
C LYS A 50 4.55 -17.66 -4.33
N GLU A 51 4.70 -16.61 -5.12
CA GLU A 51 5.48 -16.66 -6.34
C GLU A 51 6.87 -16.16 -5.92
N ARG A 52 7.82 -17.07 -5.57
CA ARG A 52 9.26 -16.73 -5.66
C ARG A 52 9.47 -16.32 -7.10
N ILE A 53 9.44 -15.01 -7.33
CA ILE A 53 8.99 -14.38 -8.55
C ILE A 53 9.77 -14.89 -9.78
N ASP A 54 9.18 -15.86 -10.48
CA ASP A 54 9.48 -16.24 -11.87
C ASP A 54 8.61 -15.42 -12.85
N ILE A 55 7.69 -14.61 -12.32
CA ILE A 55 7.15 -13.49 -13.07
C ILE A 55 8.35 -12.59 -13.33
N CYS A 56 8.64 -12.22 -14.57
CA CYS A 56 9.59 -11.15 -14.81
C CYS A 56 8.96 -9.81 -14.32
N VAL A 57 8.87 -9.61 -13.00
CA VAL A 57 8.49 -8.34 -12.40
C VAL A 57 9.64 -7.43 -12.72
N GLU A 58 9.43 -6.60 -13.73
CA GLU A 58 10.36 -5.55 -14.10
C GLU A 58 10.85 -4.85 -12.84
N LYS A 59 12.17 -4.70 -12.72
CA LYS A 59 12.83 -4.06 -11.56
C LYS A 59 12.10 -2.79 -11.10
N LYS A 60 11.60 -2.00 -12.06
CA LYS A 60 10.81 -0.78 -11.84
C LYS A 60 9.51 -1.01 -11.07
N LEU A 61 8.77 -2.09 -11.36
CA LEU A 61 7.54 -2.43 -10.65
C LEU A 61 7.84 -2.88 -9.21
N LEU A 62 8.93 -3.63 -9.01
CA LEU A 62 9.37 -4.03 -7.68
C LEU A 62 9.79 -2.81 -6.83
N GLU A 63 10.55 -1.88 -7.42
CA GLU A 63 10.91 -0.60 -6.78
C GLU A 63 9.69 0.20 -6.35
N LYS A 64 8.66 0.27 -7.21
CA LYS A 64 7.37 0.90 -6.86
C LYS A 64 6.70 0.22 -5.69
N ILE A 65 6.59 -1.11 -5.72
CA ILE A 65 5.97 -1.87 -4.63
C ILE A 65 6.70 -1.65 -3.31
N ASN A 66 8.04 -1.64 -3.31
CA ASN A 66 8.84 -1.37 -2.13
C ASN A 66 8.60 0.04 -1.59
N SER A 67 8.60 1.05 -2.47
CA SER A 67 8.28 2.44 -2.10
C SER A 67 6.89 2.56 -1.45
N LEU A 68 5.93 1.85 -2.03
CA LEU A 68 4.54 1.84 -1.60
C LEU A 68 4.39 1.28 -0.17
N PHE A 69 5.11 0.20 0.17
CA PHE A 69 5.17 -0.31 1.55
C PHE A 69 5.89 0.63 2.53
N VAL A 70 6.90 1.38 2.07
CA VAL A 70 7.57 2.39 2.91
C VAL A 70 6.61 3.53 3.25
N VAL A 71 5.84 4.01 2.27
CA VAL A 71 4.84 5.07 2.50
C VAL A 71 3.71 4.56 3.39
N ASP A 72 3.21 3.36 3.15
CA ASP A 72 2.19 2.73 3.99
C ASP A 72 2.61 2.64 5.46
N LYS A 73 3.86 2.23 5.72
CA LYS A 73 4.42 2.20 7.08
C LYS A 73 4.48 3.60 7.70
N LYS A 74 4.80 4.64 6.93
CA LYS A 74 4.82 6.03 7.42
C LYS A 74 3.41 6.51 7.78
N ILE A 75 2.42 6.26 6.93
CA ILE A 75 1.01 6.60 7.16
C ILE A 75 0.52 5.96 8.46
N ASN A 76 0.71 4.65 8.61
CA ASN A 76 0.30 3.91 9.80
C ASN A 76 1.03 4.37 11.07
N ASN A 77 2.29 4.81 10.97
CA ASN A 77 3.02 5.38 12.11
C ASN A 77 2.55 6.79 12.47
N LEU A 78 2.14 7.60 11.49
CA LEU A 78 1.57 8.93 11.72
C LEU A 78 0.24 8.81 12.46
N ASP A 79 -0.65 7.92 12.01
CA ASP A 79 -1.93 7.69 12.67
C ASP A 79 -1.74 7.21 14.12
N ARG A 80 -0.77 6.31 14.37
CA ARG A 80 -0.42 5.88 15.74
C ARG A 80 0.05 7.03 16.62
N LYS A 81 0.88 7.95 16.10
CA LYS A 81 1.31 9.13 16.86
C LYS A 81 0.14 10.07 17.16
N VAL A 82 -0.79 10.25 16.22
CA VAL A 82 -2.00 11.07 16.43
C VAL A 82 -2.90 10.44 17.49
N VAL A 83 -3.05 9.11 17.51
CA VAL A 83 -3.82 8.39 18.55
C VAL A 83 -3.16 8.54 19.92
N CYS A 84 -1.86 8.27 20.04
CA CYS A 84 -1.13 8.42 21.30
C CYS A 84 -1.23 9.85 21.88
N LEU A 85 -1.18 10.88 21.02
CA LEU A 85 -1.35 12.27 21.48
C LEU A 85 -2.75 12.56 22.00
N LYS A 86 -3.80 11.95 21.43
CA LYS A 86 -5.18 12.12 21.93
C LYS A 86 -5.38 11.45 23.29
N ASP A 87 -4.72 10.32 23.53
CA ASP A 87 -4.83 9.56 24.79
C ASP A 87 -4.01 10.15 25.95
N CYS A 88 -3.10 11.10 25.68
CA CYS A 88 -2.28 11.75 26.71
C CYS A 88 -2.92 13.04 27.31
N TYR A 89 -4.10 13.47 26.86
CA TYR A 89 -4.82 14.63 27.40
C TYR A 89 -6.02 14.23 28.29
N VAL A 90 -5.96 13.07 28.93
CA VAL A 90 -6.94 12.63 29.95
C VAL A 90 -6.32 12.67 31.33
#